data_AF-A0A7C4TLP0-F1
#
_entry.id   AF-A0A7C4TLP0-F1
#
_cell.length_a   1.000
_cell.length_b   1.000
_cell.length_c   1.000
_cell.angle_alpha   90.00
_cell.angle_beta   90.00
_cell.angle_gamma   90.00
#
_symmetry.space_group_name_H-M   'P 1'
#
loop_
_entity.id
_entity.type
_entity.pdbx_description
1 polymer ?
#
loop_
_entity_poly.entity_id
_entity_poly.type
_entity_poly.pdbx_seq_one_letter_code
_entity_poly.pdbx_strand_id
1 'polypeptide(L)'
;MASQIKIFDQLCGSFMESEVTAFKENGFYRVEINSQCPYVQLFAKKIKEMKWGMDEIYGLNLYKMWSTAKSFGVKPFCPIPTAVMNAIWFEAGLIAESVALATKTRFNLKKDESKTVLELEIPICGYTAYITAESTPAKTVKLSVEIPCADVKKFTKGLEKKRMRDLDDCDEIYQLSQITDEKTCYNPLALCIAYAVQSKKINILNDEKPLVEISMAKLK
;
A
#
# COMPACT_ATOMS: atom_id res chain seq x y z
N MET A 1 21.16 11.58 -7.14
CA MET A 1 19.89 11.12 -7.74
C MET A 1 19.01 10.57 -6.65
N ALA A 2 17.71 10.77 -6.79
CA ALA A 2 16.71 10.24 -5.86
C ALA A 2 15.48 9.80 -6.64
N SER A 3 14.77 8.82 -6.11
CA SER A 3 13.49 8.34 -6.64
C SER A 3 12.37 8.90 -5.77
N GLN A 4 11.34 9.47 -6.39
CA GLN A 4 10.20 10.03 -5.69
C GLN A 4 8.94 9.26 -6.05
N ILE A 5 8.10 9.03 -5.06
CA ILE A 5 6.73 8.55 -5.22
C ILE A 5 5.79 9.65 -4.75
N LYS A 6 4.87 10.06 -5.62
CA LYS A 6 3.80 10.99 -5.28
C LYS A 6 2.51 10.22 -5.09
N ILE A 7 1.81 10.56 -4.02
CA ILE A 7 0.60 9.89 -3.57
C ILE A 7 -0.47 10.94 -3.44
N PHE A 8 -1.58 10.71 -4.12
CA PHE A 8 -2.82 11.41 -3.91
C PHE A 8 -3.82 10.42 -3.34
N ASP A 9 -4.41 10.71 -2.17
CA ASP A 9 -5.43 9.85 -1.58
C ASP A 9 -6.56 10.65 -0.93
N GLN A 10 -7.71 9.99 -0.77
CA GLN A 10 -8.88 10.53 -0.08
C GLN A 10 -9.41 9.58 1.02
N LEU A 11 -8.53 8.74 1.58
CA LEU A 11 -8.91 7.67 2.51
C LEU A 11 -9.28 8.20 3.90
N CYS A 12 -8.74 9.35 4.28
CA CYS A 12 -8.91 9.94 5.62
C CYS A 12 -10.00 11.02 5.68
N GLY A 13 -10.92 11.07 4.70
CA GLY A 13 -11.99 12.08 4.66
C GLY A 13 -11.51 13.49 4.27
N SER A 14 -10.31 13.59 3.69
CA SER A 14 -9.77 14.79 3.05
C SER A 14 -8.88 14.37 1.88
N PHE A 15 -8.75 15.22 0.86
CA PHE A 15 -7.74 15.05 -0.18
C PHE A 15 -6.37 15.34 0.42
N MET A 16 -5.47 14.38 0.33
CA MET A 16 -4.10 14.52 0.80
C MET A 16 -3.13 14.24 -0.34
N GLU A 17 -2.15 15.12 -0.46
CA GLU A 17 -0.96 14.88 -1.26
C GLU A 17 0.21 14.57 -0.32
N SER A 18 0.96 13.53 -0.67
CA SER A 18 2.18 13.16 0.04
C SER A 18 3.26 12.75 -0.95
N GLU A 19 4.50 13.00 -0.57
CA GLU A 19 5.66 12.63 -1.36
C GLU A 19 6.59 11.77 -0.51
N VAL A 20 7.13 10.72 -1.13
CA VAL A 20 8.09 9.82 -0.53
C VAL A 20 9.32 9.80 -1.41
N THR A 21 10.44 10.29 -0.91
CA THR A 21 11.70 10.39 -1.65
C THR A 21 12.69 9.40 -1.08
N ALA A 22 13.18 8.47 -1.90
CA ALA A 22 14.25 7.55 -1.57
C ALA A 22 15.55 7.94 -2.27
N PHE A 23 16.67 7.83 -1.58
CA PHE A 23 18.00 8.13 -2.12
C PHE A 23 19.05 7.24 -1.48
N LYS A 24 20.18 7.09 -2.18
CA LYS A 24 21.35 6.36 -1.68
C LYS A 24 22.35 7.32 -1.04
N GLU A 25 22.77 7.03 0.18
CA GLU A 25 23.75 7.80 0.95
C GLU A 25 24.67 6.85 1.71
N ASN A 26 25.99 7.00 1.52
CA ASN A 26 27.01 6.19 2.22
C ASN A 26 26.78 4.66 2.12
N GLY A 27 26.31 4.20 0.95
CA GLY A 27 26.04 2.77 0.70
C GLY A 27 24.68 2.27 1.19
N PHE A 28 23.91 3.09 1.91
CA PHE A 28 22.58 2.74 2.42
C PHE A 28 21.48 3.50 1.67
N TYR A 29 20.28 2.94 1.66
CA TYR A 29 19.07 3.61 1.18
C TYR A 29 18.40 4.32 2.35
N ARG A 30 17.95 5.56 2.11
CA ARG A 30 17.24 6.40 3.08
C ARG A 30 15.97 6.94 2.44
N VAL A 31 15.03 7.34 3.28
CA VAL A 31 13.74 7.87 2.85
C VAL A 31 13.40 9.16 3.59
N GLU A 32 12.85 10.11 2.86
CA GLU A 32 12.17 11.29 3.39
C GLU A 32 10.70 11.26 2.96
N ILE A 33 9.82 11.70 3.86
CA ILE A 33 8.38 11.75 3.60
C ILE A 33 7.92 13.19 3.85
N ASN A 34 7.24 13.78 2.86
CA ASN A 34 6.53 15.03 2.98
C ASN A 34 5.02 14.74 2.97
N SER A 35 4.31 15.12 4.03
CA SER A 35 2.88 14.86 4.16
C SER A 35 2.23 15.86 5.09
N GLN A 36 0.96 16.16 4.84
CA GLN A 36 0.13 16.99 5.72
C GLN A 36 -0.53 16.18 6.85
N CYS A 37 -0.49 14.85 6.80
CA CYS A 37 -1.10 13.99 7.81
C CYS A 37 -0.24 13.96 9.10
N PRO A 38 -0.80 14.31 10.29
CA PRO A 38 -0.03 14.34 11.54
C PRO A 38 0.59 12.99 11.92
N TYR A 39 -0.14 11.89 11.73
CA TYR A 39 0.38 10.54 12.00
C TYR A 39 1.55 10.18 11.07
N VAL A 40 1.46 10.61 9.81
CA VAL A 40 2.53 10.40 8.82
C VAL A 40 3.74 11.29 9.13
N GLN A 41 3.55 12.51 9.63
CA GLN A 41 4.66 13.37 10.04
C GLN A 41 5.45 12.79 11.22
N LEU A 42 4.78 12.17 12.18
CA LEU A 42 5.45 11.47 13.28
C LEU A 42 6.25 10.27 12.77
N PHE A 43 5.63 9.47 11.88
CA PHE A 43 6.32 8.37 11.20
C PHE A 43 7.52 8.85 10.37
N ALA A 44 7.38 9.97 9.64
CA ALA A 44 8.40 10.58 8.80
C ALA A 44 9.65 11.00 9.60
N LYS A 45 9.47 11.51 10.82
CA LYS A 45 10.60 11.83 11.71
C LYS A 45 11.41 10.58 12.01
N LYS A 46 10.74 9.47 12.34
CA LYS A 46 11.43 8.23 12.70
C LYS A 46 12.04 7.53 11.49
N ILE A 47 11.35 7.53 10.36
CA ILE A 47 11.82 6.85 9.15
C ILE A 47 13.09 7.47 8.57
N LYS A 48 13.27 8.78 8.74
CA LYS A 48 14.46 9.51 8.30
C LYS A 48 15.74 9.04 9.00
N GLU A 49 15.61 8.48 10.21
CA GLU A 49 16.73 7.90 10.96
C GLU A 49 17.08 6.48 10.51
N MET A 50 16.18 5.82 9.78
CA MET A 50 16.39 4.46 9.28
C MET A 50 17.30 4.46 8.06
N LYS A 51 18.01 3.34 7.91
CA LYS A 51 18.91 3.05 6.81
C LYS A 51 18.69 1.60 6.42
N TRP A 52 18.63 1.32 5.13
CA TRP A 52 18.47 -0.04 4.63
C TRP A 52 19.67 -0.42 3.76
N GLY A 53 20.27 -1.56 4.08
CA GLY A 53 21.24 -2.22 3.19
C GLY A 53 20.54 -2.98 2.06
N MET A 54 21.28 -3.34 1.01
CA MET A 54 20.73 -4.18 -0.07
C MET A 54 20.19 -5.51 0.44
N ASP A 55 20.84 -6.13 1.44
CA ASP A 55 20.37 -7.40 2.02
C ASP A 55 19.02 -7.26 2.73
N GLU A 56 18.75 -6.12 3.39
CA GLU A 56 17.45 -5.86 4.00
C GLU A 56 16.38 -5.59 2.94
N ILE A 57 16.74 -4.95 1.83
CA ILE A 57 15.85 -4.68 0.69
C ILE A 57 15.51 -5.98 -0.03
N TYR A 58 16.50 -6.80 -0.39
CA TYR A 58 16.30 -8.10 -1.07
C TYR A 58 15.73 -9.17 -0.16
N GLY A 59 16.14 -9.21 1.10
CA GLY A 59 15.56 -10.08 2.12
C GLY A 59 14.15 -9.65 2.50
N LEU A 60 13.66 -8.56 1.90
CA LEU A 60 12.31 -8.08 2.05
C LEU A 60 11.98 -7.87 3.56
N ASN A 61 12.99 -7.46 4.35
CA ASN A 61 12.95 -7.35 5.80
C ASN A 61 12.63 -5.91 6.23
N LEU A 62 11.52 -5.41 5.68
CA LEU A 62 11.00 -4.08 6.02
C LEU A 62 9.99 -4.14 7.18
N TYR A 63 9.97 -5.23 7.96
CA TYR A 63 9.10 -5.37 9.13
C TYR A 63 9.27 -4.19 10.10
N LYS A 64 10.52 -3.74 10.31
CA LYS A 64 10.83 -2.57 11.14
C LYS A 64 10.08 -1.31 10.69
N MET A 65 9.88 -1.12 9.37
CA MET A 65 9.13 0.02 8.84
C MET A 65 7.66 -0.08 9.24
N TRP A 66 7.03 -1.24 9.01
CA TRP A 66 5.62 -1.47 9.34
C TRP A 66 5.34 -1.37 10.83
N SER A 67 6.19 -2.00 11.67
CA SER A 67 6.06 -1.90 13.13
C SER A 67 6.20 -0.46 13.62
N THR A 68 7.08 0.32 12.98
CA THR A 68 7.26 1.73 13.30
C THR A 68 6.06 2.55 12.88
N ALA A 69 5.55 2.36 11.66
CA ALA A 69 4.33 3.02 11.18
C ALA A 69 3.16 2.78 12.16
N LYS A 70 2.97 1.52 12.57
CA LYS A 70 1.97 1.14 13.58
C LYS A 70 2.16 1.86 14.92
N SER A 71 3.39 1.93 15.43
CA SER A 71 3.68 2.62 16.71
C SER A 71 3.35 4.12 16.70
N PHE A 72 3.27 4.74 15.52
CA PHE A 72 2.88 6.14 15.34
C PHE A 72 1.43 6.33 14.87
N GLY A 73 0.62 5.25 14.90
CA GLY A 73 -0.79 5.30 14.57
C GLY A 73 -1.11 5.37 13.08
N VAL A 74 -0.12 5.15 12.20
CA VAL A 74 -0.37 5.02 10.76
C VAL A 74 -1.21 3.75 10.53
N LYS A 75 -2.38 3.92 9.91
CA LYS A 75 -3.32 2.82 9.69
C LYS A 75 -2.84 1.88 8.57
N PRO A 76 -3.17 0.60 8.61
CA PRO A 76 -2.73 -0.37 7.60
C PRO A 76 -3.25 -0.09 6.18
N PHE A 77 -4.38 0.61 6.05
CA PHE A 77 -4.88 1.07 4.75
C PHE A 77 -4.19 2.36 4.25
N CYS A 78 -3.26 2.95 5.01
CA CYS A 78 -2.53 4.13 4.55
C CYS A 78 -1.52 3.74 3.44
N PRO A 79 -1.48 4.46 2.32
CA PRO A 79 -0.59 4.14 1.20
C PRO A 79 0.89 4.42 1.49
N ILE A 80 1.19 5.23 2.52
CA ILE A 80 2.54 5.74 2.79
C ILE A 80 3.57 4.63 3.02
N PRO A 81 3.35 3.63 3.90
CA PRO A 81 4.39 2.62 4.12
C PRO A 81 4.64 1.76 2.86
N THR A 82 3.59 1.46 2.09
CA THR A 82 3.75 0.78 0.79
C THR A 82 4.54 1.63 -0.21
N ALA A 83 4.34 2.96 -0.20
CA ALA A 83 5.12 3.88 -1.03
C ALA A 83 6.59 3.98 -0.59
N VAL A 84 6.90 3.96 0.71
CA VAL A 84 8.29 3.90 1.22
C VAL A 84 9.04 2.73 0.62
N MET A 85 8.46 1.54 0.68
CA MET A 85 9.07 0.33 0.12
C MET A 85 9.28 0.44 -1.39
N ASN A 86 8.26 0.88 -2.12
CA ASN A 86 8.37 1.05 -3.58
C ASN A 86 9.40 2.12 -3.96
N ALA A 87 9.53 3.20 -3.20
CA ALA A 87 10.52 4.24 -3.46
C ALA A 87 11.94 3.70 -3.28
N ILE A 88 12.17 2.93 -2.20
CA ILE A 88 13.46 2.26 -1.95
C ILE A 88 13.80 1.29 -3.09
N TRP A 89 12.83 0.48 -3.53
CA TRP A 89 13.05 -0.49 -4.61
C TRP A 89 13.33 0.18 -5.95
N PHE A 90 12.59 1.25 -6.25
CA PHE A 90 12.84 2.02 -7.46
C PHE A 90 14.24 2.64 -7.42
N GLU A 91 14.65 3.20 -6.27
CA GLU A 91 16.01 3.74 -6.12
C GLU A 91 17.09 2.65 -6.16
N ALA A 92 16.78 1.44 -5.69
CA ALA A 92 17.66 0.29 -5.75
C ALA A 92 17.75 -0.36 -7.14
N GLY A 93 16.96 0.10 -8.12
CA GLY A 93 16.92 -0.46 -9.47
C GLY A 93 16.13 -1.77 -9.57
N LEU A 94 15.29 -2.09 -8.58
CA LEU A 94 14.43 -3.28 -8.57
C LEU A 94 13.10 -3.06 -9.30
N ILE A 95 12.80 -1.81 -9.67
CA ILE A 95 11.68 -1.43 -10.53
C ILE A 95 12.28 -0.77 -11.77
N ALA A 96 11.91 -1.27 -12.95
CA ALA A 96 12.40 -0.73 -14.21
C ALA A 96 11.94 0.73 -14.38
N GLU A 97 12.89 1.63 -14.62
CA GLU A 97 12.63 3.08 -14.70
C GLU A 97 11.65 3.42 -15.83
N SER A 98 11.78 2.78 -16.99
CA SER A 98 10.88 3.00 -18.13
C SER A 98 9.42 2.72 -17.78
N VAL A 99 9.16 1.71 -16.94
CA VAL A 99 7.81 1.34 -16.51
C VAL A 99 7.34 2.25 -15.37
N ALA A 100 8.21 2.51 -14.39
CA ALA A 100 7.90 3.37 -13.24
C ALA A 100 7.47 4.78 -13.67
N LEU A 101 8.21 5.39 -14.62
CA LEU A 101 7.96 6.76 -15.06
C LEU A 101 6.78 6.90 -16.03
N ALA A 102 6.44 5.83 -16.76
CA ALA A 102 5.38 5.87 -17.76
C ALA A 102 3.98 5.59 -17.17
N THR A 103 3.89 5.22 -15.89
CA THR A 103 2.68 4.62 -15.36
C THR A 103 2.23 5.19 -14.02
N LYS A 104 0.94 4.97 -13.71
CA LYS A 104 0.31 5.34 -12.46
C LYS A 104 -0.48 4.17 -11.91
N THR A 105 -0.29 3.86 -10.64
CA THR A 105 -1.11 2.86 -9.94
C THR A 105 -2.38 3.55 -9.44
N ARG A 106 -3.55 2.96 -9.70
CA ARG A 106 -4.84 3.56 -9.34
C ARG A 106 -5.73 2.57 -8.60
N PHE A 107 -6.42 3.09 -7.60
CA PHE A 107 -7.38 2.36 -6.79
C PHE A 107 -8.77 2.94 -7.07
N ASN A 108 -9.52 2.28 -7.96
CA ASN A 108 -10.84 2.74 -8.39
C ASN A 108 -11.92 2.01 -7.60
N LEU A 109 -12.80 2.75 -6.94
CA LEU A 109 -13.84 2.19 -6.08
C LEU A 109 -15.16 2.05 -6.82
N LYS A 110 -15.80 0.88 -6.69
CA LYS A 110 -17.20 0.64 -7.03
C LYS A 110 -17.87 0.04 -5.79
N LYS A 111 -18.91 0.67 -5.23
CA LYS A 111 -19.55 0.19 -4.00
C LYS A 111 -21.07 0.19 -4.10
N ASP A 112 -21.70 -0.77 -3.43
CA ASP A 112 -23.10 -0.80 -3.05
C ASP A 112 -23.24 -1.08 -1.54
N GLU A 113 -24.47 -1.22 -1.03
CA GLU A 113 -24.71 -1.42 0.41
C GLU A 113 -24.11 -2.73 0.97
N SER A 114 -24.02 -3.76 0.14
CA SER A 114 -23.62 -5.12 0.51
C SER A 114 -22.17 -5.44 0.16
N LYS A 115 -21.59 -4.69 -0.78
CA LYS A 115 -20.35 -5.03 -1.45
C LYS A 115 -19.54 -3.81 -1.84
N THR A 116 -18.23 -3.92 -1.64
CA THR A 116 -17.21 -3.01 -2.16
C THR A 116 -16.34 -3.77 -3.13
N VAL A 117 -16.13 -3.22 -4.32
CA VAL A 117 -15.16 -3.70 -5.30
C VAL A 117 -14.13 -2.59 -5.52
N LEU A 118 -12.88 -2.92 -5.28
CA LEU A 118 -11.74 -2.05 -5.54
C LEU A 118 -10.97 -2.61 -6.74
N GLU A 119 -11.01 -1.89 -7.84
CA GLU A 119 -10.23 -2.15 -9.04
C GLU A 119 -8.86 -1.49 -8.87
N LEU A 120 -7.82 -2.33 -8.79
CA LEU A 120 -6.44 -1.93 -8.60
C LEU A 120 -5.68 -2.11 -9.91
N GLU A 121 -5.39 -1.01 -10.58
CA GLU A 121 -4.52 -0.96 -11.76
C GLU A 121 -3.06 -0.95 -11.29
N ILE A 122 -2.26 -1.98 -11.61
CA ILE A 122 -0.84 -2.07 -11.24
C ILE A 122 0.02 -2.17 -12.52
N PRO A 123 0.27 -1.04 -13.21
CA PRO A 123 0.99 -1.11 -14.48
C PRO A 123 2.43 -1.61 -14.37
N ILE A 124 3.06 -1.48 -13.19
CA ILE A 124 4.43 -1.96 -12.96
C ILE A 124 4.57 -3.46 -13.25
N CYS A 125 3.55 -4.25 -12.93
CA CYS A 125 3.52 -5.68 -13.27
C CYS A 125 2.53 -6.01 -14.41
N GLY A 126 1.91 -4.99 -15.02
CA GLY A 126 0.97 -5.14 -16.13
C GLY A 126 -0.37 -5.79 -15.76
N TYR A 127 -0.71 -5.89 -14.48
CA TYR A 127 -1.93 -6.53 -14.02
C TYR A 127 -2.95 -5.54 -13.47
N THR A 128 -4.23 -5.88 -13.66
CA THR A 128 -5.35 -5.30 -12.92
C THR A 128 -5.88 -6.36 -11.96
N ALA A 129 -6.08 -5.97 -10.70
CA ALA A 129 -6.68 -6.81 -9.67
C ALA A 129 -8.05 -6.29 -9.29
N TYR A 130 -9.00 -7.18 -9.03
CA TYR A 130 -10.31 -6.84 -8.50
C TYR A 130 -10.42 -7.39 -7.08
N ILE A 131 -10.43 -6.49 -6.11
CA ILE A 131 -10.53 -6.83 -4.69
C ILE A 131 -11.98 -6.63 -4.28
N THR A 132 -12.63 -7.68 -3.80
CA THR A 132 -14.01 -7.62 -3.31
C THR A 132 -14.03 -7.74 -1.79
N ALA A 133 -14.81 -6.87 -1.15
CA ALA A 133 -15.13 -6.91 0.27
C ALA A 133 -16.66 -6.96 0.45
N GLU A 134 -17.17 -8.01 1.08
CA GLU A 134 -18.61 -8.25 1.26
C GLU A 134 -18.97 -8.32 2.74
N SER A 135 -20.00 -7.57 3.14
CA SER A 135 -20.56 -7.67 4.48
C SER A 135 -21.28 -9.01 4.65
N THR A 136 -21.06 -9.66 5.79
CA THR A 136 -21.73 -10.93 6.13
C THR A 136 -22.81 -10.70 7.21
N PRO A 137 -23.81 -11.61 7.33
CA PRO A 137 -24.81 -11.54 8.40
C PRO A 137 -24.21 -11.55 9.83
N ALA A 138 -23.02 -12.13 9.99
CA ALA A 138 -22.28 -12.19 11.24
C ALA A 138 -21.54 -10.88 11.60
N LYS A 139 -21.81 -9.77 10.88
CA LYS A 139 -21.10 -8.48 11.02
C LYS A 139 -19.58 -8.60 10.82
N THR A 140 -19.16 -9.55 10.01
CA THR A 140 -17.77 -9.69 9.54
C THR A 140 -17.68 -9.32 8.07
N VAL A 141 -16.47 -9.05 7.57
CA VAL A 141 -16.22 -8.82 6.15
C VAL A 141 -15.48 -10.02 5.56
N LYS A 142 -15.99 -10.50 4.42
CA LYS A 142 -15.32 -11.50 3.58
C LYS A 142 -14.54 -10.79 2.49
N LEU A 143 -13.29 -11.19 2.27
CA LEU A 143 -12.44 -10.66 1.22
C LEU A 143 -12.20 -11.71 0.13
N SER A 144 -12.13 -11.25 -1.13
CA SER A 144 -11.63 -12.04 -2.25
C SER A 144 -10.82 -11.16 -3.19
N VAL A 145 -9.93 -11.78 -3.97
CA VAL A 145 -9.11 -11.10 -4.98
C VAL A 145 -9.14 -11.91 -6.26
N GLU A 146 -9.43 -11.24 -7.36
CA GLU A 146 -9.33 -11.78 -8.71
C GLU A 146 -8.17 -11.08 -9.42
N ILE A 147 -7.14 -11.85 -9.76
CA ILE A 147 -5.96 -11.35 -10.48
C ILE A 147 -5.31 -12.49 -11.26
N PRO A 148 -4.71 -12.25 -12.43
CA PRO A 148 -3.96 -13.25 -13.18
C PRO A 148 -2.64 -13.70 -12.51
N CYS A 149 -2.08 -12.93 -11.57
CA CYS A 149 -0.79 -13.25 -10.91
C CYS A 149 -0.86 -14.56 -10.11
N ALA A 150 0.01 -15.52 -10.42
CA ALA A 150 0.05 -16.83 -9.77
C ALA A 150 0.48 -16.75 -8.30
N ASP A 151 1.36 -15.81 -7.95
CA ASP A 151 1.86 -15.67 -6.59
C ASP A 151 0.79 -15.04 -5.67
N VAL A 152 0.06 -14.03 -6.15
CA VAL A 152 -1.09 -13.47 -5.42
C VAL A 152 -2.15 -14.54 -5.17
N LYS A 153 -2.40 -15.43 -6.15
CA LYS A 153 -3.33 -16.56 -5.97
C LYS A 153 -2.91 -17.52 -4.85
N LYS A 154 -1.62 -17.64 -4.52
CA LYS A 154 -1.17 -18.46 -3.39
C LYS A 154 -1.54 -17.78 -2.07
N PHE A 155 -1.33 -16.47 -1.97
CA PHE A 155 -1.69 -15.67 -0.80
C PHE A 155 -3.21 -15.64 -0.56
N THR A 156 -4.03 -15.50 -1.62
CA THR A 156 -5.48 -15.38 -1.48
C THR A 156 -6.17 -16.63 -0.94
N LYS A 157 -5.60 -17.83 -1.18
CA LYS A 157 -6.04 -19.07 -0.53
C LYS A 157 -6.00 -18.99 1.01
N GLY A 158 -5.05 -18.22 1.55
CA GLY A 158 -4.97 -17.95 2.99
C GLY A 158 -6.09 -17.04 3.49
N LEU A 159 -6.57 -16.12 2.64
CA LEU A 159 -7.65 -15.18 2.94
C LEU A 159 -9.03 -15.83 2.91
N GLU A 160 -9.25 -16.84 2.06
CA GLU A 160 -10.56 -17.54 1.94
C GLU A 160 -11.06 -18.12 3.28
N LYS A 161 -10.13 -18.43 4.19
CA LYS A 161 -10.42 -18.95 5.53
C LYS A 161 -10.63 -17.86 6.58
N LYS A 162 -10.42 -16.59 6.24
CA LYS A 162 -10.46 -15.47 7.18
C LYS A 162 -11.69 -14.60 6.98
N ARG A 163 -12.28 -14.20 8.11
CA ARG A 163 -13.34 -13.20 8.19
C ARG A 163 -12.84 -12.09 9.09
N MET A 164 -12.91 -10.86 8.61
CA MET A 164 -12.36 -9.72 9.34
C MET A 164 -13.43 -9.02 10.16
N ARG A 165 -13.05 -8.64 11.37
CA ARG A 165 -13.89 -7.94 12.36
C ARG A 165 -13.35 -6.55 12.64
N ASP A 166 -12.03 -6.37 12.70
CA ASP A 166 -11.44 -5.07 12.98
C ASP A 166 -10.32 -4.62 12.01
N LEU A 167 -9.76 -3.42 12.24
CA LEU A 167 -8.65 -2.90 11.42
C LEU A 167 -7.30 -3.50 11.83
N ASP A 168 -7.21 -4.11 13.02
CA ASP A 168 -5.98 -4.76 13.45
C ASP A 168 -5.82 -6.10 12.69
N ASP A 169 -6.94 -6.73 12.29
CA ASP A 169 -6.93 -7.84 11.33
C ASP A 169 -6.26 -7.47 9.99
N CYS A 170 -6.24 -6.18 9.60
CA CYS A 170 -5.51 -5.74 8.40
C CYS A 170 -3.99 -5.87 8.56
N ASP A 171 -3.46 -5.81 9.78
CA ASP A 171 -2.03 -6.07 9.99
C ASP A 171 -1.71 -7.53 9.66
N GLU A 172 -2.65 -8.45 9.91
CA GLU A 172 -2.50 -9.85 9.52
C GLU A 172 -2.48 -10.03 7.99
N ILE A 173 -3.17 -9.18 7.23
CA ILE A 173 -3.08 -9.17 5.76
C ILE A 173 -1.64 -8.89 5.34
N TYR A 174 -0.98 -7.90 5.95
CA TYR A 174 0.42 -7.60 5.66
C TYR A 174 1.37 -8.68 6.17
N GLN A 175 1.08 -9.33 7.30
CA GLN A 175 1.87 -10.48 7.75
C GLN A 175 1.75 -11.66 6.78
N LEU A 176 0.55 -11.95 6.29
CA LEU A 176 0.33 -12.98 5.28
C LEU A 176 1.02 -12.64 3.95
N SER A 177 0.99 -11.37 3.54
CA SER A 177 1.71 -10.94 2.34
C SER A 177 3.23 -10.95 2.52
N GLN A 178 3.73 -10.84 3.75
CA GLN A 178 5.15 -11.04 4.08
C GLN A 178 5.59 -12.50 4.00
N ILE A 179 4.67 -13.46 4.12
CA ILE A 179 4.95 -14.90 3.94
C ILE A 179 5.12 -15.24 2.46
N THR A 180 4.56 -14.43 1.56
CA THR A 180 4.79 -14.54 0.12
C THR A 180 5.94 -13.62 -0.32
N ASP A 181 6.71 -14.00 -1.33
CA ASP A 181 7.78 -13.16 -1.92
C ASP A 181 7.27 -11.86 -2.58
N GLU A 182 5.96 -11.57 -2.48
CA GLU A 182 5.26 -10.46 -3.13
C GLU A 182 5.23 -9.16 -2.30
N LYS A 183 6.34 -8.80 -1.65
CA LYS A 183 6.30 -7.71 -0.68
C LYS A 183 6.08 -6.33 -1.29
N THR A 184 6.27 -6.10 -2.60
CA THR A 184 5.93 -4.81 -3.27
C THR A 184 4.51 -4.67 -3.75
N CYS A 185 3.73 -5.74 -3.71
CA CYS A 185 2.43 -5.71 -4.33
C CYS A 185 1.52 -4.69 -3.65
N TYR A 186 0.72 -3.96 -4.43
CA TYR A 186 -0.31 -3.07 -3.90
C TYR A 186 -1.57 -3.82 -3.43
N ASN A 187 -1.66 -5.14 -3.67
CA ASN A 187 -2.82 -5.97 -3.29
C ASN A 187 -3.10 -6.01 -1.78
N PRO A 188 -2.11 -6.16 -0.87
CA PRO A 188 -2.36 -6.10 0.57
C PRO A 188 -2.95 -4.74 1.00
N LEU A 189 -2.44 -3.65 0.45
CA LEU A 189 -2.99 -2.30 0.67
C LEU A 189 -4.44 -2.21 0.16
N ALA A 190 -4.70 -2.69 -1.06
CA ALA A 190 -6.05 -2.69 -1.64
C ALA A 190 -7.05 -3.52 -0.81
N LEU A 191 -6.63 -4.67 -0.28
CA LEU A 191 -7.45 -5.47 0.64
C LEU A 191 -7.79 -4.71 1.93
N CYS A 192 -6.81 -4.05 2.53
CA CYS A 192 -7.03 -3.24 3.72
C CYS A 192 -7.97 -2.06 3.45
N ILE A 193 -7.84 -1.42 2.29
CA ILE A 193 -8.73 -0.34 1.84
C ILE A 193 -10.15 -0.87 1.63
N ALA A 194 -10.32 -1.92 0.83
CA ALA A 194 -11.64 -2.51 0.54
C ALA A 194 -12.35 -2.94 1.84
N TYR A 195 -11.63 -3.57 2.76
CA TYR A 195 -12.14 -3.89 4.10
C TYR A 195 -12.59 -2.64 4.88
N ALA A 196 -11.76 -1.59 4.91
CA ALA A 196 -12.04 -0.38 5.68
C ALA A 196 -13.27 0.36 5.12
N VAL A 197 -13.43 0.41 3.80
CA VAL A 197 -14.62 0.97 3.14
C VAL A 197 -15.86 0.15 3.51
N GLN A 198 -15.82 -1.17 3.30
CA GLN A 198 -16.96 -2.05 3.52
C GLN A 198 -17.41 -2.04 4.99
N SER A 199 -16.45 -1.92 5.91
CA SER A 199 -16.70 -1.82 7.35
C SER A 199 -17.12 -0.42 7.82
N LYS A 200 -17.30 0.55 6.90
CA LYS A 200 -17.63 1.95 7.20
C LYS A 200 -16.65 2.63 8.15
N LYS A 201 -15.38 2.24 8.08
CA LYS A 201 -14.30 2.80 8.93
C LYS A 201 -13.59 3.98 8.28
N ILE A 202 -13.76 4.14 6.98
CA ILE A 202 -13.34 5.31 6.24
C ILE A 202 -14.54 5.87 5.46
N ASN A 203 -14.65 7.19 5.47
CA ASN A 203 -15.66 7.92 4.71
C ASN A 203 -15.01 8.46 3.45
N ILE A 204 -15.46 7.96 2.30
CA ILE A 204 -14.96 8.38 0.99
C ILE A 204 -15.76 9.60 0.56
N LEU A 205 -15.04 10.66 0.21
CA LEU A 205 -15.61 11.95 -0.15
C LEU A 205 -16.18 11.98 -1.58
N ASN A 206 -15.48 11.36 -2.52
CA ASN A 206 -15.83 11.42 -3.94
C ASN A 206 -15.45 10.09 -4.63
N ASP A 207 -16.42 9.41 -5.24
CA ASP A 207 -16.23 8.15 -5.98
C ASP A 207 -15.97 8.34 -7.49
N GLU A 208 -16.03 9.56 -8.02
CA GLU A 208 -15.71 9.90 -9.41
C GLU A 208 -14.19 10.00 -9.68
N LYS A 209 -13.38 10.08 -8.63
CA LYS A 209 -11.90 10.07 -8.72
C LYS A 209 -11.33 8.79 -8.14
N PRO A 210 -10.13 8.35 -8.58
CA PRO A 210 -9.41 7.29 -7.90
C PRO A 210 -9.31 7.58 -6.40
N LEU A 211 -9.57 6.56 -5.58
CA LEU A 211 -9.46 6.63 -4.13
C LEU A 211 -8.01 6.88 -3.70
N VAL A 212 -7.08 6.30 -4.45
CA VAL A 212 -5.65 6.50 -4.35
C VAL A 212 -5.06 6.52 -5.76
N GLU A 213 -4.22 7.49 -6.05
CA GLU A 213 -3.35 7.52 -7.24
C GLU A 213 -1.89 7.60 -6.77
N ILE A 214 -1.04 6.74 -7.32
CA ILE A 214 0.38 6.68 -7.00
C ILE A 214 1.18 6.78 -8.30
N SER A 215 2.14 7.71 -8.34
CA SER A 215 3.03 7.92 -9.48
C SER A 215 4.48 8.00 -9.04
N MET A 216 5.39 7.59 -9.92
CA MET A 216 6.83 7.59 -9.65
C MET A 216 7.55 8.60 -10.53
N ALA A 217 8.61 9.21 -10.00
CA ALA A 217 9.45 10.18 -10.69
C ALA A 217 10.92 9.99 -10.30
N LYS A 218 11.83 10.38 -11.19
CA LYS A 218 13.27 10.48 -10.88
C LYS A 218 13.64 11.95 -10.70
N LEU A 219 14.23 12.27 -9.55
CA LEU A 219 14.73 13.59 -9.24
C LEU A 219 16.18 13.69 -9.75
N LYS A 220 16.42 14.72 -10.58
CA LYS A 220 17.74 15.04 -11.15
C LYS A 220 18.65 15.61 -10.08
#